data_AF-A0AAD5R818-F1
#
_entry.id   AF-A0AAD5R818-F1
#
_cell.length_a   1.000
_cell.length_b   1.000
_cell.length_c   1.000
_cell.angle_alpha   90.00
_cell.angle_beta   90.00
_cell.angle_gamma   90.00
#
_symmetry.space_group_name_H-M   'P 1'
#
loop_
_entity.id
_entity.type
_entity.pdbx_description
1 polymer ?
#
loop_
_entity_poly.entity_id
_entity_poly.type
_entity_poly.pdbx_seq_one_letter_code
_entity_poly.pdbx_strand_id
1 'polypeptide(L)'
;MLVKYPTFSSLCISPALMMKSFIPVPHNSDFPIQNCPYGVFSTKTNPRHRIGVAIGECILDLSVIAHLFDGPALKTHQNVFKQETLNDFMALPRTAWLEARSTIQKLLSDDVTTLK
;
A
#
# COMPACT_ATOMS: atom_id res chain seq x y z
N MET A 1 -24.43 10.10 32.41
CA MET A 1 -25.11 9.18 31.48
C MET A 1 -24.03 8.51 30.64
N LEU A 2 -23.46 7.42 31.16
CA LEU A 2 -22.33 6.70 30.55
C LEU A 2 -22.78 5.25 30.34
N VAL A 3 -22.80 4.82 29.08
CA VAL A 3 -23.17 3.45 28.71
C VAL A 3 -21.91 2.59 28.81
N LYS A 4 -21.91 1.62 29.74
CA LYS A 4 -20.90 0.56 29.81
C LYS A 4 -21.11 -0.39 28.62
N TYR A 5 -20.12 -0.49 27.73
CA TYR A 5 -20.09 -1.56 26.74
C TYR A 5 -19.82 -2.90 27.44
N PRO A 6 -20.44 -4.01 27.00
CA PRO A 6 -20.14 -5.32 27.56
C PRO A 6 -18.70 -5.69 27.22
N THR A 7 -17.99 -6.18 28.23
CA THR A 7 -16.73 -6.90 28.10
C THR A 7 -16.84 -7.93 26.98
N PHE A 8 -16.20 -7.65 25.85
CA PHE A 8 -16.02 -8.66 24.81
C PHE A 8 -15.08 -9.72 25.39
N SER A 9 -15.66 -10.91 25.57
CA SER A 9 -14.96 -12.17 25.80
C SER A 9 -13.71 -12.25 24.93
N SER A 10 -12.63 -12.75 25.53
CA SER A 10 -11.36 -13.12 24.90
C SER A 10 -11.62 -13.95 23.64
N LEU A 11 -11.82 -13.28 22.51
CA LEU A 11 -11.80 -13.90 21.20
C LEU A 11 -10.32 -14.10 20.92
N CYS A 12 -9.84 -15.32 21.14
CA CYS A 12 -8.55 -15.77 20.64
C CYS A 12 -8.45 -15.32 19.18
N ILE A 13 -7.60 -14.33 18.91
CA ILE A 13 -7.25 -13.96 17.55
C ILE A 13 -6.64 -15.23 16.97
N SER A 14 -7.41 -15.96 16.16
CA SER A 14 -6.86 -17.04 15.37
C SER A 14 -5.66 -16.48 14.59
N PRO A 15 -4.49 -17.13 14.55
CA PRO A 15 -3.32 -16.69 13.77
C PRO A 15 -3.55 -16.78 12.23
N ALA A 16 -4.81 -16.70 11.80
CA ALA A 16 -5.25 -16.81 10.43
C ALA A 16 -4.78 -15.60 9.62
N LEU A 17 -3.75 -15.84 8.78
CA LEU A 17 -3.29 -15.02 7.66
C LEU A 17 -2.96 -13.55 7.99
N MET A 18 -1.92 -13.32 8.79
CA MET A 18 -1.13 -12.10 8.56
C MET A 18 -0.34 -12.29 7.26
N MET A 19 -0.77 -11.60 6.19
CA MET A 19 0.05 -11.45 4.99
C MET A 19 1.46 -11.01 5.38
N LYS A 20 2.46 -11.72 4.87
CA LYS A 20 3.87 -11.37 5.04
C LYS A 20 4.37 -10.73 3.76
N SER A 21 5.20 -9.70 3.90
CA SER A 21 5.93 -9.18 2.75
C SER A 21 7.23 -9.95 2.57
N PHE A 22 7.71 -10.07 1.32
CA PHE A 22 9.08 -10.51 1.07
C PHE A 22 10.11 -9.45 1.45
N ILE A 23 9.68 -8.18 1.58
CA ILE A 23 10.50 -7.11 2.14
C ILE A 23 10.55 -7.29 3.67
N PRO A 24 11.75 -7.31 4.29
CA PRO A 24 11.87 -7.36 5.74
C PRO A 24 11.18 -6.15 6.39
N VAL A 25 10.23 -6.41 7.28
CA VAL A 25 9.55 -5.37 8.07
C VAL A 25 9.89 -5.59 9.55
N PRO A 26 10.48 -4.59 10.24
CA PRO A 26 10.69 -4.66 11.68
C PRO A 26 9.37 -4.85 12.45
N HIS A 27 9.38 -5.62 13.53
CA HIS A 27 8.17 -5.93 14.32
C HIS A 27 7.40 -4.70 14.82
N ASN A 28 8.10 -3.58 15.05
CA ASN A 28 7.53 -2.31 15.53
C ASN A 28 7.54 -1.21 14.46
N SER A 29 7.61 -1.59 13.17
CA SER A 29 7.57 -0.62 12.08
C SER A 29 6.17 0.00 11.97
N ASP A 30 6.11 1.31 11.76
CA ASP A 30 4.87 2.01 11.39
C ASP A 30 4.40 1.69 9.96
N PHE A 31 5.24 1.01 9.18
CA PHE A 31 5.01 0.73 7.76
C PHE A 31 4.92 -0.78 7.46
N PRO A 32 4.04 -1.55 8.13
CA PRO A 32 3.83 -2.93 7.75
C PRO A 32 3.00 -3.02 6.46
N ILE A 33 2.97 -4.20 5.84
CA ILE A 33 2.17 -4.45 4.60
C ILE A 33 0.66 -4.19 4.80
N GLN A 34 0.21 -4.20 6.06
CA GLN A 34 -1.16 -3.86 6.45
C GLN A 34 -1.44 -2.35 6.43
N ASN A 35 -0.43 -1.49 6.47
CA ASN A 35 -0.58 -0.02 6.46
C ASN A 35 -0.39 0.54 5.05
N CYS A 36 0.76 0.32 4.42
CA CYS A 36 1.12 0.80 3.07
C CYS A 36 0.67 2.25 2.78
N PRO A 37 1.18 3.26 3.53
CA PRO A 37 0.80 4.66 3.30
C PRO A 37 1.42 5.18 2.00
N TYR A 38 0.66 6.03 1.30
CA TYR A 38 1.12 6.72 0.10
C TYR A 38 1.86 8.01 0.45
N GLY A 39 2.91 8.32 -0.29
CA GLY A 39 3.68 9.55 -0.14
C GLY A 39 4.33 9.99 -1.45
N VAL A 40 4.87 11.20 -1.45
CA VAL A 40 5.72 11.73 -2.52
C VAL A 40 7.15 11.73 -2.03
N PHE A 41 8.08 11.24 -2.85
CA PHE A 41 9.50 11.18 -2.52
C PHE A 41 10.38 11.57 -3.71
N SER A 42 11.64 11.85 -3.43
CA SER A 42 12.72 11.96 -4.41
C SER A 42 13.99 11.36 -3.81
N THR A 43 15.02 11.16 -4.63
CA THR A 43 16.31 10.65 -4.19
C THR A 43 17.43 11.60 -4.60
N LYS A 44 18.59 11.51 -3.95
CA LYS A 44 19.77 12.31 -4.33
C LYS A 44 20.17 12.07 -5.79
N THR A 45 19.95 10.86 -6.31
CA THR A 45 20.25 10.47 -7.69
C THR A 45 19.14 10.83 -8.69
N ASN A 46 17.90 10.99 -8.23
CA ASN A 46 16.78 11.39 -9.06
C ASN A 46 15.90 12.41 -8.31
N PRO A 47 16.08 13.72 -8.58
CA PRO A 47 15.42 14.80 -7.87
C PRO A 47 13.93 14.94 -8.23
N ARG A 48 13.46 14.27 -9.29
CA ARG A 48 12.06 14.33 -9.70
C ARG A 48 11.16 13.74 -8.61
N HIS A 49 10.12 14.44 -8.22
CA HIS A 49 9.12 13.93 -7.28
C HIS A 49 8.30 12.80 -7.91
N ARG A 50 8.09 11.73 -7.14
CA ARG A 50 7.35 10.54 -7.56
C ARG A 50 6.50 10.01 -6.42
N ILE A 51 5.42 9.33 -6.77
CA ILE A 51 4.55 8.69 -5.79
C ILE A 51 5.14 7.34 -5.39
N GLY A 52 5.19 7.08 -4.09
CA GLY A 52 5.63 5.81 -3.54
C GLY A 52 4.77 5.34 -2.37
N VAL A 53 4.97 4.09 -1.98
CA VAL A 53 4.38 3.47 -0.79
C VAL A 53 5.48 3.03 0.16
N ALA A 54 5.39 3.43 1.43
CA ALA A 54 6.35 3.01 2.45
C ALA A 54 6.07 1.55 2.90
N ILE A 55 7.13 0.74 3.00
CA ILE A 55 7.09 -0.64 3.47
C ILE A 55 8.39 -0.98 4.22
N GLY A 56 8.29 -1.25 5.52
CA GLY A 56 9.46 -1.39 6.39
C GLY A 56 10.37 -0.16 6.30
N GLU A 57 11.62 -0.37 5.92
CA GLU A 57 12.62 0.70 5.72
C GLU A 57 12.77 1.11 4.24
N CYS A 58 11.83 0.68 3.38
CA CYS A 58 11.88 0.87 1.93
C CYS A 58 10.69 1.66 1.40
N ILE A 59 10.83 2.18 0.18
CA ILE A 59 9.76 2.84 -0.56
C ILE A 59 9.58 2.11 -1.90
N LEU A 60 8.36 1.64 -2.17
CA LEU A 60 7.96 1.10 -3.45
C LEU A 60 7.59 2.26 -4.39
N ASP A 61 8.37 2.47 -5.45
CA ASP A 61 8.12 3.50 -6.46
C ASP A 61 6.97 3.09 -7.39
N LEU A 62 5.80 3.74 -7.23
CA LEU A 62 4.60 3.38 -8.01
C LEU A 62 4.73 3.75 -9.49
N SER A 63 5.60 4.69 -9.84
CA SER A 63 5.76 5.10 -11.25
C SER A 63 6.37 3.99 -12.10
N VAL A 64 7.22 3.15 -11.50
CA VAL A 64 7.89 2.02 -12.15
C VAL A 64 6.92 0.86 -12.37
N ILE A 65 6.05 0.60 -11.38
CA ILE A 65 5.10 -0.51 -11.41
C ILE A 65 3.70 -0.11 -11.89
N ALA A 66 3.51 1.12 -12.38
CA ALA A 66 2.20 1.66 -12.79
C ALA A 66 1.47 0.76 -13.80
N HIS A 67 2.22 0.06 -14.65
CA HIS A 67 1.69 -0.87 -15.66
C HIS A 67 1.05 -2.14 -15.07
N LEU A 68 1.39 -2.50 -13.83
CA LEU A 68 0.84 -3.66 -13.11
C LEU A 68 -0.54 -3.38 -12.49
N PHE A 69 -1.02 -2.14 -12.53
CA PHE A 69 -2.38 -1.78 -12.10
C PHE A 69 -3.35 -1.94 -13.28
N ASP A 70 -3.69 -3.17 -13.61
CA ASP A 70 -4.46 -3.57 -14.79
C ASP A 70 -5.96 -3.84 -14.51
N GLY A 71 -6.39 -3.63 -13.27
CA GLY A 71 -7.78 -3.79 -12.87
C GLY A 71 -8.72 -2.72 -13.47
N PRO A 72 -10.04 -2.95 -13.41
CA PRO A 72 -11.02 -2.13 -14.10
C PRO A 72 -11.03 -0.66 -13.64
N ALA A 73 -10.68 -0.37 -12.39
CA ALA A 73 -10.69 0.99 -11.87
C ALA A 73 -9.41 1.78 -12.19
N LEU A 74 -8.27 1.11 -12.40
CA LEU A 74 -6.98 1.78 -12.61
C LEU A 74 -6.38 1.61 -14.00
N LYS A 75 -6.80 0.62 -14.79
CA LYS A 75 -6.21 0.34 -16.12
C LYS A 75 -6.16 1.55 -17.04
N THR A 76 -7.19 2.40 -17.03
CA THR A 76 -7.25 3.65 -17.82
C THR A 76 -6.68 4.87 -17.10
N HIS A 77 -6.26 4.71 -15.83
CA HIS A 77 -5.80 5.80 -14.96
C HIS A 77 -4.37 5.58 -14.44
N GLN A 78 -3.61 4.62 -14.96
CA GLN A 78 -2.24 4.32 -14.51
C GLN A 78 -1.29 5.53 -14.51
N ASN A 79 -1.56 6.54 -15.36
CA ASN A 79 -0.76 7.76 -15.44
C ASN A 79 -0.78 8.58 -14.14
N VAL A 80 -1.76 8.41 -13.25
CA VAL A 80 -1.79 9.10 -11.95
C VAL A 80 -0.57 8.76 -11.11
N PHE A 81 -0.01 7.54 -11.23
CA PHE A 81 1.18 7.11 -10.48
C PHE A 81 2.49 7.68 -11.03
N LYS A 82 2.44 8.37 -12.18
CA LYS A 82 3.60 9.03 -12.80
C LYS A 82 3.66 10.53 -12.52
N GLN A 83 2.68 11.04 -11.76
CA GLN A 83 2.59 12.45 -11.36
C GLN A 83 3.55 12.77 -10.21
N GLU A 84 3.81 14.07 -10.03
CA GLU A 84 4.66 14.59 -8.96
C GLU A 84 3.91 14.80 -7.64
N THR A 85 2.57 14.73 -7.67
CA THR A 85 1.70 14.92 -6.50
C THR A 85 0.62 13.85 -6.44
N LEU A 86 0.06 13.62 -5.25
CA LEU A 86 -1.00 12.63 -5.03
C LEU A 86 -2.39 13.10 -5.50
N ASN A 87 -2.54 14.37 -5.89
CA ASN A 87 -3.84 14.99 -6.13
C ASN A 87 -4.69 14.23 -7.16
N ASP A 88 -4.10 13.85 -8.30
CA ASP A 88 -4.82 13.13 -9.36
C ASP A 88 -5.27 11.74 -8.91
N PHE A 89 -4.45 11.05 -8.11
CA PHE A 89 -4.81 9.76 -7.52
C PHE A 89 -5.92 9.92 -6.46
N MET A 90 -5.86 10.98 -5.65
CA MET A 90 -6.87 11.31 -4.65
C MET A 90 -8.18 11.85 -5.26
N ALA A 91 -8.17 12.26 -6.53
CA ALA A 91 -9.39 12.62 -7.25
C ALA A 91 -10.16 11.39 -7.76
N LEU A 92 -9.54 10.20 -7.78
CA LEU A 92 -10.18 8.97 -8.22
C LEU A 92 -11.22 8.46 -7.19
N PRO A 93 -12.22 7.67 -7.62
CA PRO A 93 -13.20 7.10 -6.72
C PRO A 93 -12.58 6.07 -5.76
N ARG A 94 -13.25 5.82 -4.64
CA ARG A 94 -12.85 4.85 -3.62
C ARG A 94 -12.53 3.45 -4.17
N THR A 95 -13.19 3.04 -5.25
CA THR A 95 -12.93 1.76 -5.94
C THR A 95 -11.50 1.67 -6.45
N ALA A 96 -10.96 2.75 -7.02
CA ALA A 96 -9.57 2.83 -7.47
C ALA A 96 -8.59 2.70 -6.29
N TRP A 97 -8.91 3.28 -5.12
CA TRP A 97 -8.04 3.17 -3.95
C TRP A 97 -8.00 1.77 -3.36
N LEU A 98 -9.15 1.09 -3.32
CA LEU A 98 -9.24 -0.31 -2.89
C LEU A 98 -8.47 -1.22 -3.84
N GLU A 99 -8.64 -1.02 -5.14
CA GLU A 99 -7.90 -1.76 -6.17
C GLU A 99 -6.39 -1.52 -6.04
N ALA A 100 -5.96 -0.26 -5.92
CA ALA A 100 -4.55 0.08 -5.74
C ALA A 100 -3.95 -0.63 -4.52
N ARG A 101 -4.65 -0.54 -3.37
CA ARG A 101 -4.20 -1.16 -2.12
C ARG A 101 -4.11 -2.68 -2.27
N SER A 102 -5.11 -3.33 -2.85
CA SER A 102 -5.12 -4.78 -3.06
C SER A 102 -3.98 -5.22 -3.98
N THR A 103 -3.74 -4.50 -5.08
CA THR A 103 -2.65 -4.78 -6.01
C THR A 103 -1.28 -4.59 -5.34
N ILE A 104 -1.06 -3.49 -4.63
CA ILE A 104 0.21 -3.23 -3.90
C ILE A 104 0.46 -4.34 -2.87
N GLN A 105 -0.55 -4.70 -2.10
CA GLN A 105 -0.47 -5.77 -1.10
C GLN A 105 -0.16 -7.13 -1.72
N LYS A 106 -0.79 -7.45 -2.86
CA LYS A 106 -0.50 -8.66 -3.62
C LYS A 106 0.94 -8.66 -4.13
N LEU A 107 1.39 -7.58 -4.73
CA LEU A 107 2.74 -7.45 -5.28
C LEU A 107 3.83 -7.52 -4.22
N LEU A 108 3.55 -7.02 -3.00
CA LEU A 108 4.47 -7.08 -1.87
C LEU A 108 4.39 -8.40 -1.08
N SER A 109 3.39 -9.25 -1.33
CA SER A 109 3.21 -10.51 -0.61
C SER A 109 4.35 -11.49 -0.89
N ASP A 110 4.76 -12.24 0.13
CA ASP A 110 5.78 -13.28 -0.01
C ASP A 110 5.36 -14.43 -0.95
N ASP A 111 4.05 -14.62 -1.14
CA ASP A 111 3.52 -15.65 -2.05
C ASP A 111 3.62 -15.26 -3.54
N VAL A 112 3.99 -14.01 -3.85
CA VAL A 112 4.03 -13.46 -5.21
C VAL A 112 5.46 -13.14 -5.62
N THR A 113 5.87 -13.58 -6.81
CA THR A 113 7.24 -13.42 -7.34
C THR A 113 7.44 -12.23 -8.27
N THR A 114 6.38 -11.49 -8.62
CA THR A 114 6.43 -10.44 -9.65
C THR A 114 7.43 -9.32 -9.35
N LEU A 115 7.70 -9.03 -8.08
CA LEU A 115 8.66 -8.00 -7.64
C LEU A 115 9.90 -8.57 -6.93
N LYS A 116 10.04 -9.90 -6.85
CA LYS A 116 11.23 -10.58 -6.26
C LYS A 116 12.35 -10.66 -7.29
#